data_AF-R7U0F2-F1
#
_entry.id   AF-R7U0F2-F1
#
_cell.length_a   1.000
_cell.length_b   1.000
_cell.length_c   1.000
_cell.angle_alpha   90.00
_cell.angle_beta   90.00
_cell.angle_gamma   90.00
#
_symmetry.space_group_name_H-M   'P 1'
#
loop_
_entity.id
_entity.type
_entity.pdbx_description
1 polymer ?
#
loop_
_entity_poly.entity_id
_entity_poly.type
_entity_poly.pdbx_seq_one_letter_code
_entity_poly.pdbx_strand_id
1 'polypeptide(L)'
;IFAAGLESLLGEEVEAGQEDVEATAGISLDLLGVSLRPISFFTGQSGLMSAVWNAPSEPVSALQTNLLLQDHSKRLHLSNGLIVEHQLMGAISLDLSGSLSVSLWNKNAKCLIKNSAAVVMTGKTNIITSSFRTGIDFDASSLSRIDFQSDVDFYDGIKSCLQMGRPNVTFK
;
A
#
# COMPACT_ATOMS: atom_id res chain seq x y z
N ILE A 1 -4.21 11.35 -1.91
CA ILE A 1 -4.06 12.05 -0.60
C ILE A 1 -4.81 13.37 -0.76
N PHE A 2 -5.47 13.84 0.29
CA PHE A 2 -6.12 15.14 0.32
C PHE A 2 -5.69 15.88 1.59
N ALA A 3 -5.54 17.19 1.49
CA ALA A 3 -5.27 18.06 2.62
C ALA A 3 -5.88 19.45 2.39
N ALA A 4 -6.27 20.12 3.48
CA ALA A 4 -6.83 21.46 3.48
C ALA A 4 -6.48 22.16 4.81
N GLY A 5 -6.37 23.49 4.83
CA GLY A 5 -6.16 24.27 6.05
C GLY A 5 -4.76 24.11 6.67
N LEU A 6 -3.73 23.86 5.84
CA LEU A 6 -2.34 23.68 6.29
C LEU A 6 -1.50 24.97 6.25
N GLU A 7 -2.07 26.06 5.74
CA GLU A 7 -1.41 27.34 5.51
C GLU A 7 -0.92 27.96 6.84
N SER A 8 -1.67 27.73 7.92
CA SER A 8 -1.31 28.21 9.27
C SER A 8 -0.01 27.59 9.83
N LEU A 9 0.41 26.41 9.35
CA LEU A 9 1.69 25.80 9.76
C LEU A 9 2.91 26.50 9.16
N LEU A 10 2.74 27.11 7.98
CA LEU A 10 3.81 27.76 7.24
C LEU A 10 3.96 29.23 7.65
N GLY A 11 3.00 29.77 8.41
CA GLY A 11 2.96 31.18 8.79
C GLY A 11 2.63 32.10 7.62
N GLU A 12 2.04 31.56 6.54
CA GLU A 12 1.50 32.34 5.43
C GLU A 12 0.11 32.90 5.77
N GLU A 13 -0.22 34.08 5.22
CA GLU A 13 -1.55 34.65 5.34
C GLU A 13 -2.57 33.74 4.63
N VAL A 14 -3.64 33.39 5.34
CA VAL A 14 -4.72 32.57 4.80
C VAL A 14 -5.45 33.36 3.71
N GLU A 15 -5.67 32.78 2.53
CA GLU A 15 -6.41 33.45 1.47
C GLU A 15 -7.84 33.81 1.94
N ALA A 16 -8.33 34.99 1.55
CA ALA A 16 -9.64 35.49 1.94
C ALA A 16 -10.76 34.52 1.51
N GLY A 17 -11.38 33.83 2.47
CA GLY A 17 -12.40 32.80 2.26
C GLY A 17 -12.01 31.40 2.74
N GLN A 18 -10.77 31.18 3.17
CA GLN A 18 -10.29 29.92 3.77
C GLN A 18 -10.09 29.98 5.30
N GLU A 19 -10.40 31.11 5.94
CA GLU A 19 -10.20 31.30 7.40
C GLU A 19 -10.97 30.29 8.26
N ASP A 20 -12.09 29.76 7.77
CA ASP A 20 -12.92 28.76 8.47
C ASP A 20 -12.61 27.30 8.08
N VAL A 21 -11.61 27.05 7.23
CA VAL A 21 -11.29 25.67 6.79
C VAL A 21 -10.47 24.97 7.87
N GLU A 22 -11.09 23.99 8.52
CA GLU A 22 -10.40 23.16 9.51
C GLU A 22 -9.27 22.34 8.87
N ALA A 23 -8.07 22.45 9.47
CA ALA A 23 -6.90 21.70 9.07
C ALA A 23 -7.19 20.19 9.05
N THR A 24 -7.23 19.61 7.86
CA THR A 24 -7.59 18.20 7.67
C THR A 24 -6.68 17.58 6.64
N ALA A 25 -6.19 16.38 6.90
CA ALA A 25 -5.47 15.58 5.92
C ALA A 25 -5.88 14.11 5.98
N GLY A 26 -5.84 13.43 4.84
CA GLY A 26 -6.19 12.02 4.76
C GLY A 26 -5.81 11.35 3.45
N ILE A 27 -6.06 10.05 3.40
CA ILE A 27 -5.80 9.19 2.24
C ILE A 27 -7.07 8.47 1.82
N SER A 28 -7.28 8.39 0.52
CA SER A 28 -8.25 7.53 -0.13
C SER A 28 -7.47 6.62 -1.06
N LEU A 29 -7.84 5.33 -1.08
CA LEU A 29 -7.12 4.29 -1.80
C LEU A 29 -8.12 3.45 -2.58
N ASP A 30 -7.82 3.22 -3.85
CA ASP A 30 -8.58 2.31 -4.71
C ASP A 30 -7.73 1.07 -4.96
N LEU A 31 -8.32 -0.11 -4.72
CA LEU A 31 -7.62 -1.38 -4.79
C LEU A 31 -8.47 -2.37 -5.60
N LEU A 32 -7.93 -2.83 -6.74
CA LEU A 32 -8.60 -3.74 -7.68
C LEU A 32 -10.00 -3.26 -8.12
N GLY A 33 -10.17 -1.94 -8.30
CA GLY A 33 -11.44 -1.33 -8.71
C GLY A 33 -12.44 -1.13 -7.55
N VAL A 34 -12.05 -1.41 -6.31
CA VAL A 34 -12.84 -1.13 -5.11
C VAL A 34 -12.22 0.04 -4.36
N SER A 35 -13.02 1.10 -4.16
CA SER A 35 -12.63 2.23 -3.32
C SER A 35 -12.75 1.87 -1.85
N LEU A 36 -11.64 1.93 -1.13
CA LEU A 36 -11.61 1.74 0.32
C LEU A 36 -12.13 2.99 1.02
N ARG A 37 -12.65 2.81 2.24
CA ARG A 37 -13.07 3.92 3.09
C ARG A 37 -11.89 4.88 3.31
N PRO A 38 -12.03 6.18 3.01
CA PRO A 38 -10.98 7.15 3.28
C PRO A 38 -10.63 7.20 4.76
N ILE A 39 -9.34 7.36 5.05
CA ILE A 39 -8.81 7.48 6.40
C ILE A 39 -8.29 8.90 6.56
N SER A 40 -8.82 9.64 7.55
CA SER A 40 -8.26 10.93 7.96
C SER A 40 -7.15 10.71 8.98
N PHE A 41 -6.03 11.39 8.81
CA PHE A 41 -4.91 11.35 9.75
C PHE A 41 -5.17 12.27 10.95
N PHE A 42 -5.73 13.44 10.69
CA PHE A 42 -6.14 14.40 11.70
C PHE A 42 -7.25 15.29 11.16
N THR A 43 -7.96 15.91 12.10
CA THR A 43 -9.00 16.91 11.84
C THR A 43 -8.83 18.04 12.87
N GLY A 44 -8.90 19.28 12.41
CA GLY A 44 -8.70 20.47 13.23
C GLY A 44 -7.23 20.72 13.59
N GLN A 45 -6.97 21.94 14.07
CA GLN A 45 -5.62 22.42 14.41
C GLN A 45 -4.97 21.64 15.57
N SER A 46 -5.76 21.21 16.56
CA SER A 46 -5.25 20.39 17.67
C SER A 46 -4.80 19.00 17.20
N GLY A 47 -5.56 18.39 16.29
CA GLY A 47 -5.22 17.11 15.67
C GLY A 47 -3.95 17.20 14.83
N LEU A 48 -3.81 18.27 14.06
CA LEU A 48 -2.61 18.56 13.28
C LEU A 48 -1.37 18.69 14.18
N MET A 49 -1.45 19.50 15.25
CA MET A 49 -0.30 19.69 16.15
C MET A 49 0.08 18.38 16.84
N SER A 50 -0.91 17.55 17.20
CA SER A 50 -0.67 16.22 17.74
C SER A 50 -0.01 15.30 16.70
N ALA A 51 -0.46 15.33 15.44
CA ALA A 51 0.10 14.51 14.37
C ALA A 51 1.55 14.89 14.02
N VAL A 52 1.88 16.18 14.00
CA VAL A 52 3.26 16.67 13.77
C VAL A 52 4.17 16.26 14.92
N TRP A 53 3.70 16.36 16.17
CA TRP A 53 4.50 16.03 17.35
C TRP A 53 4.72 14.52 17.54
N ASN A 54 3.71 13.71 17.20
CA ASN A 54 3.76 12.26 17.28
C ASN A 54 4.15 11.58 15.96
N ALA A 55 4.65 12.35 14.99
CA ALA A 55 5.01 11.82 13.68
C ALA A 55 6.10 10.74 13.84
N PRO A 56 5.85 9.49 13.39
CA PRO A 56 6.79 8.41 13.59
C PRO A 56 8.02 8.61 12.69
N SER A 57 9.19 8.62 13.33
CA SER A 57 10.49 8.66 12.64
C SER A 57 10.79 7.36 11.89
N GLU A 58 10.26 6.23 12.38
CA GLU A 58 10.37 4.92 11.75
C GLU A 58 9.15 4.60 10.86
N PRO A 59 9.31 3.78 9.80
CA PRO A 59 8.20 3.40 8.95
C PRO A 59 7.16 2.59 9.73
N VAL A 60 5.94 3.13 9.84
CA VAL A 60 4.79 2.44 10.44
C VAL A 60 3.91 1.90 9.32
N SER A 61 3.44 0.66 9.48
CA SER A 61 2.50 0.05 8.55
C SER A 61 1.14 0.75 8.62
N ALA A 62 0.69 1.30 7.49
CA ALA A 62 -0.61 1.94 7.33
C ALA A 62 -1.68 0.97 6.82
N LEU A 63 -1.32 0.03 5.95
CA LEU A 63 -2.23 -0.96 5.38
C LEU A 63 -1.51 -2.28 5.12
N GLN A 64 -2.02 -3.36 5.69
CA GLN A 64 -1.58 -4.72 5.38
C GLN A 64 -2.80 -5.53 4.94
N THR A 65 -2.73 -6.13 3.76
CA THR A 65 -3.86 -6.90 3.25
C THR A 65 -3.40 -8.06 2.39
N ASN A 66 -4.14 -9.17 2.46
CA ASN A 66 -3.95 -10.35 1.64
C ASN A 66 -5.25 -10.61 0.89
N LEU A 67 -5.18 -10.64 -0.45
CA LEU A 67 -6.32 -10.87 -1.31
C LEU A 67 -6.10 -12.12 -2.14
N LEU A 68 -7.11 -12.99 -2.17
CA LEU A 68 -7.16 -14.12 -3.08
C LEU A 68 -7.67 -13.61 -4.43
N LEU A 69 -6.80 -13.59 -5.45
CA LEU A 69 -7.13 -13.13 -6.79
C LEU A 69 -7.82 -14.22 -7.61
N GLN A 70 -7.37 -15.46 -7.44
CA GLN A 70 -7.89 -16.59 -8.20
C GLN A 70 -8.00 -17.80 -7.29
N ASP A 71 -9.16 -18.43 -7.31
CA ASP A 71 -9.40 -19.72 -6.66
C ASP A 71 -10.22 -20.58 -7.60
N HIS A 72 -9.56 -21.54 -8.24
CA HIS A 72 -10.18 -22.44 -9.19
C HIS A 72 -9.92 -23.87 -8.76
N SER A 73 -10.98 -24.57 -8.38
CA SER A 73 -10.94 -26.00 -8.09
C SER A 73 -11.92 -26.74 -8.99
N LYS A 74 -11.42 -27.69 -9.77
CA LYS A 74 -12.23 -28.54 -10.65
C LYS A 74 -11.84 -29.99 -10.48
N ARG A 75 -12.88 -30.81 -10.34
CA ARG A 75 -12.78 -32.26 -10.37
C ARG A 75 -13.42 -32.74 -11.67
N LEU A 76 -12.60 -33.33 -12.52
CA LEU A 76 -12.99 -33.87 -13.82
C LEU A 76 -13.01 -35.39 -13.74
N HIS A 77 -14.10 -36.00 -14.19
CA HIS A 77 -14.20 -37.45 -14.35
C HIS A 77 -13.93 -37.76 -15.82
N LEU A 78 -12.86 -38.49 -16.10
CA LEU A 78 -12.51 -38.87 -17.46
C LEU A 78 -13.27 -40.14 -17.87
N SER A 79 -13.46 -40.31 -19.19
CA SER A 79 -14.15 -41.46 -19.76
C SER A 79 -13.49 -42.81 -19.45
N ASN A 80 -12.20 -42.80 -19.09
CA ASN A 80 -11.45 -43.97 -18.66
C ASN A 80 -11.57 -44.29 -17.16
N GLY A 81 -12.43 -43.58 -16.42
CA GLY A 81 -12.67 -43.78 -15.00
C GLY A 81 -11.65 -43.11 -14.07
N LEU A 82 -10.66 -42.39 -14.61
CA LEU A 82 -9.74 -41.58 -13.82
C LEU A 82 -10.43 -40.31 -13.31
N ILE A 83 -10.04 -39.89 -12.10
CA ILE A 83 -10.49 -38.63 -11.52
C ILE A 83 -9.31 -37.68 -11.53
N VAL A 84 -9.45 -36.55 -12.22
CA VAL A 84 -8.44 -35.50 -12.20
C VAL A 84 -8.94 -34.33 -11.38
N GLU A 85 -8.14 -33.90 -10.42
CA GLU A 85 -8.36 -32.74 -9.58
C GLU A 85 -7.36 -31.66 -9.96
N HIS A 86 -7.86 -30.55 -10.48
CA HIS A 86 -7.07 -29.36 -10.78
C HIS A 86 -7.43 -28.27 -9.79
N GLN A 87 -6.42 -27.76 -9.09
CA GLN A 87 -6.52 -26.65 -8.16
C GLN A 87 -5.55 -25.56 -8.61
N LEU A 88 -6.02 -24.33 -8.74
CA LEU A 88 -5.22 -23.17 -9.09
C LEU A 88 -5.61 -22.02 -8.16
N MET A 89 -4.64 -21.61 -7.35
CA MET A 89 -4.78 -20.55 -6.37
C MET A 89 -3.80 -19.43 -6.68
N GLY A 90 -4.27 -18.19 -6.69
CA GLY A 90 -3.48 -16.99 -6.86
C GLY A 90 -3.80 -16.00 -5.76
N ALA A 91 -2.80 -15.52 -5.05
CA ALA A 91 -2.93 -14.55 -3.98
C ALA A 91 -1.97 -13.38 -4.16
N ILE A 92 -2.38 -12.20 -3.69
CA ILE A 92 -1.55 -11.02 -3.58
C ILE A 92 -1.54 -10.53 -2.14
N SER A 93 -0.37 -10.15 -1.67
CA SER A 93 -0.13 -9.51 -0.38
C SER A 93 0.37 -8.10 -0.64
N LEU A 94 -0.21 -7.12 0.04
CA LEU A 94 0.14 -5.71 -0.05
C LEU A 94 0.44 -5.18 1.34
N ASP A 95 1.58 -4.52 1.48
CA ASP A 95 2.04 -3.86 2.69
C ASP A 95 2.46 -2.43 2.35
N LEU A 96 1.70 -1.46 2.85
CA LEU A 96 1.94 -0.03 2.70
C LEU A 96 2.39 0.50 4.05
N SER A 97 3.62 1.00 4.11
CA SER A 97 4.18 1.66 5.28
C SER A 97 4.63 3.07 4.95
N GLY A 98 4.63 3.93 5.97
CA GLY A 98 5.02 5.32 5.83
C GLY A 98 5.76 5.83 7.05
N SER A 99 6.72 6.73 6.84
CA SER A 99 7.27 7.58 7.89
C SER A 99 7.21 9.04 7.46
N LEU A 100 7.08 9.92 8.45
CA LEU A 100 7.03 11.35 8.28
C LEU A 100 7.89 12.00 9.36
N SER A 101 8.83 12.84 8.94
CA SER A 101 9.64 13.64 9.85
C SER A 101 9.54 15.10 9.44
N VAL A 102 9.04 15.94 10.34
CA VAL A 102 8.90 17.38 10.14
C VAL A 102 9.79 18.09 11.15
N SER A 103 10.63 19.01 10.68
CA SER A 103 11.42 19.90 11.53
C SER A 103 11.02 21.34 11.27
N LEU A 104 10.32 21.96 12.23
CA LEU A 104 9.94 23.37 12.16
C LEU A 104 11.16 24.30 12.33
N TRP A 105 12.17 23.87 13.08
CA TRP A 105 13.40 24.65 13.28
C TRP A 105 14.26 24.70 12.03
N ASN A 106 14.46 23.55 11.38
CA ASN A 106 15.22 23.46 10.14
C ASN A 106 14.35 23.70 8.89
N LYS A 107 13.06 24.00 9.09
CA LYS A 107 12.05 24.24 8.06
C LYS A 107 12.07 23.20 6.93
N ASN A 108 12.08 21.92 7.30
CA ASN A 108 12.04 20.82 6.34
C ASN A 108 11.07 19.71 6.73
N ALA A 109 10.64 18.95 5.73
CA ALA A 109 9.77 17.79 5.88
C ALA A 109 10.24 16.66 4.98
N LYS A 110 10.47 15.49 5.57
CA LYS A 110 10.86 14.25 4.88
C LYS A 110 9.76 13.23 5.04
N CYS A 111 9.26 12.72 3.93
CA CYS A 111 8.29 11.64 3.88
C CYS A 111 8.86 10.46 3.10
N LEU A 112 8.70 9.26 3.64
CA LEU A 112 9.07 8.02 2.99
C LEU A 112 7.88 7.07 3.03
N ILE A 113 7.38 6.69 1.86
CA ILE A 113 6.28 5.75 1.70
C ILE A 113 6.86 4.51 1.02
N LYS A 114 6.77 3.36 1.67
CA LYS A 114 7.20 2.07 1.10
C LYS A 114 5.97 1.23 0.80
N ASN A 115 5.88 0.78 -0.44
CA ASN A 115 4.85 -0.14 -0.90
C ASN A 115 5.51 -1.45 -1.30
N SER A 116 5.20 -2.52 -0.58
CA SER A 116 5.63 -3.87 -0.90
C SER A 116 4.43 -4.69 -1.37
N ALA A 117 4.61 -5.36 -2.51
CA ALA A 117 3.61 -6.24 -3.09
C ALA A 117 4.24 -7.61 -3.36
N ALA A 118 3.63 -8.67 -2.84
CA ALA A 118 4.01 -10.05 -3.12
C ALA A 118 2.86 -10.77 -3.80
N VAL A 119 3.13 -11.43 -4.92
CA VAL A 119 2.16 -12.26 -5.63
C VAL A 119 2.64 -13.70 -5.58
N VAL A 120 1.73 -14.62 -5.27
CA VAL A 120 1.97 -16.06 -5.29
C VAL A 120 0.89 -16.72 -6.12
N MET A 121 1.29 -17.63 -7.00
CA MET A 121 0.41 -18.49 -7.76
C MET A 121 0.85 -19.93 -7.59
N THR A 122 -0.04 -20.75 -7.05
CA THR A 122 0.16 -22.19 -6.83
C THR A 122 -0.86 -22.94 -7.67
N GLY A 123 -0.41 -23.93 -8.43
CA GLY A 123 -1.30 -24.86 -9.11
C GLY A 123 -0.93 -26.30 -8.82
N LYS A 124 -1.95 -27.11 -8.59
CA LYS A 124 -1.84 -28.53 -8.28
C LYS A 124 -2.73 -29.30 -9.23
N THR A 125 -2.18 -30.30 -9.88
CA THR A 125 -2.94 -31.21 -10.73
C THR A 125 -2.70 -32.63 -10.24
N ASN A 126 -3.73 -33.24 -9.69
CA ASN A 126 -3.70 -34.59 -9.17
C ASN A 126 -4.54 -35.53 -10.04
N ILE A 127 -4.00 -36.68 -10.39
CA ILE A 127 -4.70 -37.80 -11.00
C ILE A 127 -4.90 -38.87 -9.93
N ILE A 128 -6.15 -39.16 -9.62
CA ILE A 128 -6.59 -40.09 -8.59
C ILE A 128 -7.21 -41.31 -9.28
N THR A 129 -6.65 -42.47 -8.96
CA THR A 129 -7.18 -43.79 -9.34
C THR A 129 -7.45 -44.59 -8.07
N SER A 130 -8.18 -45.70 -8.17
CA SER A 130 -8.38 -46.63 -7.05
C SER A 130 -7.07 -47.19 -6.46
N SER A 131 -6.01 -47.30 -7.27
CA SER A 131 -4.74 -47.93 -6.86
C SER A 131 -3.57 -46.98 -6.67
N PHE A 132 -3.58 -45.78 -7.27
CA PHE A 132 -2.48 -44.82 -7.15
C PHE A 132 -2.97 -43.37 -7.28
N ARG A 133 -2.22 -42.46 -6.66
CA ARG A 133 -2.38 -41.01 -6.76
C ARG A 133 -1.06 -40.42 -7.24
N THR A 134 -1.11 -39.68 -8.34
CA THR A 134 0.04 -38.97 -8.90
C THR A 134 -0.33 -37.52 -9.17
N GLY A 135 0.60 -36.59 -9.10
CA GLY A 135 0.30 -35.19 -9.34
C GLY A 135 1.52 -34.36 -9.67
N ILE A 136 1.26 -33.17 -10.19
CA ILE A 136 2.24 -32.14 -10.50
C ILE A 136 1.80 -30.88 -9.77
N ASP A 137 2.74 -30.31 -9.03
CA ASP A 137 2.58 -29.03 -8.36
C ASP A 137 3.53 -28.02 -9.03
N PHE A 138 3.03 -26.80 -9.24
CA PHE A 138 3.82 -25.67 -9.70
C PHE A 138 3.55 -24.46 -8.82
N ASP A 139 4.60 -23.71 -8.54
CA ASP A 139 4.55 -22.49 -7.75
C ASP A 139 5.32 -21.39 -8.49
N ALA A 140 4.72 -20.21 -8.55
CA ALA A 140 5.35 -19.00 -9.08
C ALA A 140 5.13 -17.87 -8.10
N SER A 141 6.19 -17.16 -7.74
CA SER A 141 6.13 -16.04 -6.81
C SER A 141 6.92 -14.84 -7.30
N SER A 142 6.38 -13.66 -7.05
CA SER A 142 7.00 -12.39 -7.45
C SER A 142 6.89 -11.39 -6.32
N LEU A 143 8.02 -10.78 -5.96
CA LEU A 143 8.07 -9.69 -4.99
C LEU A 143 8.46 -8.40 -5.70
N SER A 144 7.61 -7.39 -5.56
CA SER A 144 7.82 -6.02 -6.04
C SER A 144 7.83 -5.06 -4.87
N ARG A 145 8.71 -4.06 -4.92
CA ARG A 145 8.76 -2.98 -3.94
C ARG A 145 8.89 -1.65 -4.67
N ILE A 146 8.21 -0.64 -4.16
CA ILE A 146 8.22 0.72 -4.67
C ILE A 146 8.36 1.66 -3.47
N ASP A 147 9.40 2.47 -3.49
CA ASP A 147 9.68 3.46 -2.45
C ASP A 147 9.43 4.86 -3.03
N PHE A 148 8.54 5.62 -2.40
CA PHE A 148 8.31 7.03 -2.71
C PHE A 148 8.92 7.88 -1.61
N GLN A 149 9.86 8.74 -1.98
CA GLN A 149 10.47 9.70 -1.08
C GLN A 149 10.09 11.11 -1.51
N SER A 150 9.63 11.91 -0.56
CA SER A 150 9.36 13.34 -0.74
C SER A 150 10.17 14.13 0.27
N ASP A 151 11.00 15.04 -0.21
CA ASP A 151 11.75 16.00 0.63
C ASP A 151 11.26 17.40 0.30
N VAL A 152 10.86 18.15 1.32
CA VAL A 152 10.34 19.50 1.19
C VAL A 152 11.15 20.41 2.10
N ASP A 153 11.69 21.48 1.53
CA ASP A 153 12.37 22.56 2.26
C ASP A 153 11.55 23.84 2.08
N PHE A 154 11.21 24.49 3.19
CA PHE A 154 10.40 25.71 3.23
C PHE A 154 11.13 26.85 3.95
N TYR A 155 12.46 26.86 3.94
CA TYR A 155 13.25 27.91 4.58
C TYR A 155 13.20 29.27 3.87
N ASP A 156 13.38 29.26 2.54
CA ASP A 156 13.49 30.44 1.66
C ASP A 156 12.73 30.17 0.35
N GLY A 157 11.42 29.96 0.50
CA GLY A 157 10.52 29.44 -0.53
C GLY A 157 10.34 27.92 -0.49
N ILE A 158 9.25 27.42 -1.10
CA ILE A 158 8.90 26.00 -1.09
C ILE A 158 9.69 25.27 -2.20
N LYS A 159 10.64 24.42 -1.80
CA LYS A 159 11.36 23.49 -2.69
C LYS A 159 10.89 22.08 -2.39
N SER A 160 10.36 21.39 -3.40
CA SER A 160 9.90 20.00 -3.28
C SER A 160 10.67 19.10 -4.23
N CYS A 161 11.20 18.00 -3.69
CA CYS A 161 11.84 16.94 -4.45
C CYS A 161 11.04 15.64 -4.26
N LEU A 162 10.59 15.06 -5.37
CA LEU A 162 9.85 13.81 -5.41
C LEU A 162 10.71 12.76 -6.10
N GLN A 163 10.95 11.64 -5.43
CA GLN A 163 11.69 10.52 -5.98
C GLN A 163 10.89 9.23 -5.86
N MET A 164 10.84 8.49 -6.97
CA MET A 164 10.30 7.14 -7.00
C MET A 164 11.45 6.16 -7.23
N GLY A 165 11.74 5.36 -6.21
CA GLY A 165 12.68 4.25 -6.26
C GLY A 165 11.95 2.95 -6.56
N ARG A 166 12.40 2.24 -7.60
CA ARG A 166 11.94 0.87 -7.89
C ARG A 166 13.11 -0.11 -7.77
N PRO A 167 13.30 -0.73 -6.60
CA PRO A 167 14.26 -1.83 -6.45
C PRO A 167 13.91 -3.01 -7.39
N ASN A 168 14.89 -3.89 -7.63
CA ASN A 168 14.72 -5.02 -8.54
C ASN A 168 13.61 -5.96 -8.06
N VAL A 169 12.74 -6.33 -8.99
CA VAL A 169 11.71 -7.34 -8.79
C VAL A 169 12.39 -8.71 -8.71
N THR A 170 12.07 -9.48 -7.68
CA THR A 170 12.57 -10.87 -7.54
C THR A 170 11.48 -11.83 -7.98
N PHE A 171 11.77 -12.63 -9.00
CA PHE A 171 10.89 -13.70 -9.48
C PHE A 171 11.47 -15.05 -9.04
N LYS A 172 10.62 -15.93 -8.53
CA LYS A 172 10.95 -17.28 -8.10
C LYS A 172 9.94 -18.28 -8.64
#